data_AF-D8RAX0-F1
#
_entry.id   AF-D8RAX0-F1
#
_cell.length_a   1.000
_cell.length_b   1.000
_cell.length_c   1.000
_cell.angle_alpha   90.00
_cell.angle_beta   90.00
_cell.angle_gamma   90.00
#
_symmetry.space_group_name_H-M   'P 1'
#
loop_
_entity.id
_entity.type
_entity.pdbx_description
1 polymer ?
#
loop_
_entity_poly.entity_id
_entity_poly.type
_entity_poly.pdbx_seq_one_letter_code
_entity_poly.pdbx_strand_id
1 'polypeptide(L)'
;MARERKRKRIRQVSFDVMISREKHVRQALWLKDLLVTRPGHTISMIDFREEVKNLGMRVRRLYYLLEYYDTLFQTRVDRAKVEWIELGEDGRRIVELERRLMAEYEPCLVENLRKLLMMSEGEKICLKRIALLREPLGLPHDFEQNLVHKYPQYFEVVIAKDKKYRDLQPFLKLTSWDPLLAISRREADAEESERDPHSFRMRFPGVKFVRGRDAQFLKSFQMLEFPSPYDPNHGYPKLSREAVKRAVAVIHEFLCLTQESKALVDSIAEIRRETGIPKKIGELICRHPGIFYLSWKGALARHPHMEVVYLKEAYSKPYEGERLKAARLLRKGPLVQVKEAMALTMWHADLAYDKRHGTDCFLEGRQFPMITYDAFESTFQSELYREQKIKYENL
;
A
#
# COMPACT_ATOMS: atom_id res chain seq x y z
N MET A 1 38.99 -5.79 -8.19
CA MET A 1 37.73 -5.24 -7.62
C MET A 1 36.87 -4.68 -8.77
N ALA A 2 36.05 -5.52 -9.40
CA ALA A 2 35.18 -5.07 -10.49
C ALA A 2 34.09 -4.14 -9.93
N ARG A 3 34.01 -2.89 -10.41
CA ARG A 3 32.90 -1.98 -10.13
C ARG A 3 31.59 -2.65 -10.58
N GLU A 4 30.78 -3.11 -9.63
CA GLU A 4 29.43 -3.61 -9.91
C GLU A 4 28.65 -2.46 -10.58
N ARG A 5 28.37 -2.60 -11.88
CA ARG A 5 27.54 -1.64 -12.62
C ARG A 5 26.21 -1.51 -11.89
N LYS A 6 25.84 -0.30 -11.44
CA LYS A 6 24.50 -0.02 -10.89
C LYS A 6 23.46 -0.56 -11.87
N ARG A 7 22.76 -1.64 -11.49
CA ARG A 7 21.74 -2.24 -12.36
C ARG A 7 20.61 -1.24 -12.56
N LYS A 8 20.28 -0.99 -13.82
CA LYS A 8 19.24 -0.02 -14.20
C LYS A 8 17.87 -0.59 -13.85
N ARG A 9 17.03 0.23 -13.22
CA ARG A 9 15.63 -0.12 -12.91
C ARG A 9 14.90 -0.51 -14.20
N ILE A 10 13.98 -1.46 -14.06
CA ILE A 10 13.24 -2.03 -15.19
C ILE A 10 11.83 -1.46 -15.18
N ARG A 11 11.50 -0.70 -16.23
CA ARG A 11 10.19 -0.09 -16.37
C ARG A 11 9.13 -1.14 -16.72
N GLN A 12 7.97 -1.06 -16.08
CA GLN A 12 6.77 -1.82 -16.43
C GLN A 12 5.60 -0.87 -16.63
N VAL A 13 5.03 -0.86 -17.83
CA VAL A 13 3.99 0.09 -18.22
C VAL A 13 2.71 -0.12 -17.41
N SER A 14 2.34 -1.36 -17.11
CA SER A 14 1.11 -1.67 -16.38
C SER A 14 1.06 -1.10 -14.97
N PHE A 15 2.20 -1.14 -14.26
CA PHE A 15 2.33 -0.49 -12.95
C PHE A 15 2.37 1.03 -13.08
N ASP A 16 3.05 1.58 -14.08
CA ASP A 16 3.08 3.04 -14.31
C ASP A 16 1.66 3.60 -14.52
N VAL A 17 0.81 2.90 -15.30
CA VAL A 17 -0.59 3.30 -15.55
C VAL A 17 -1.41 3.25 -14.27
N MET A 18 -1.33 2.14 -13.51
CA MET A 18 -2.00 1.99 -12.21
C MET A 18 -1.62 3.14 -11.26
N ILE A 19 -0.33 3.41 -11.11
CA ILE A 19 0.19 4.48 -10.23
C ILE A 19 -0.37 5.85 -10.63
N SER A 20 -0.48 6.11 -11.94
CA SER A 20 -0.95 7.39 -12.45
C SER A 20 -2.43 7.61 -12.12
N ARG A 21 -3.24 6.53 -12.13
CA ARG A 21 -4.67 6.56 -11.78
C ARG A 21 -4.90 6.78 -10.28
N GLU A 22 -4.09 6.16 -9.44
CA GLU A 22 -4.23 6.30 -7.98
C GLU A 22 -4.01 7.74 -7.50
N LYS A 23 -3.34 8.59 -8.28
CA LYS A 23 -2.96 9.93 -7.85
C LYS A 23 -4.15 10.78 -7.39
N HIS A 24 -5.26 10.76 -8.12
CA HIS A 24 -6.42 11.61 -7.84
C HIS A 24 -7.27 11.07 -6.70
N VAL A 25 -7.42 9.75 -6.67
CA VAL A 25 -8.07 9.05 -5.55
C VAL A 25 -7.30 9.30 -4.25
N ARG A 26 -5.96 9.27 -4.27
CA ARG A 26 -5.14 9.58 -3.09
C ARG A 26 -5.30 11.03 -2.62
N GLN A 27 -5.53 11.97 -3.52
CA GLN A 27 -5.81 13.36 -3.16
C GLN A 27 -7.17 13.49 -2.47
N ALA A 28 -8.20 12.80 -2.98
CA ALA A 28 -9.51 12.75 -2.36
C ALA A 28 -9.47 12.05 -0.98
N LEU A 29 -8.81 10.89 -0.88
CA LEU A 29 -8.60 10.19 0.39
C LEU A 29 -7.86 11.06 1.40
N TRP A 30 -6.81 11.78 0.98
CA TRP A 30 -6.11 12.70 1.86
C TRP A 30 -7.02 13.81 2.39
N LEU A 31 -7.88 14.41 1.56
CA LEU A 31 -8.83 15.44 2.01
C LEU A 31 -9.86 14.83 2.98
N LYS A 32 -10.38 13.63 2.68
CA LYS A 32 -11.26 12.90 3.59
C LYS A 32 -10.58 12.66 4.95
N ASP A 33 -9.35 12.14 4.97
CA ASP A 33 -8.59 11.89 6.20
C ASP A 33 -8.37 13.20 6.98
N LEU A 34 -8.01 14.28 6.28
CA LEU A 34 -7.85 15.59 6.89
C LEU A 34 -9.15 16.03 7.59
N LEU A 35 -10.29 15.96 6.90
CA LEU A 35 -11.58 16.34 7.47
C LEU A 35 -11.94 15.47 8.69
N VAL A 36 -11.76 14.14 8.59
CA VAL A 36 -12.06 13.22 9.70
C VAL A 36 -11.27 13.58 10.97
N THR A 37 -10.02 14.00 10.83
CA THR A 37 -9.17 14.40 11.98
C THR A 37 -9.55 15.74 12.63
N ARG A 38 -10.39 16.56 11.99
CA ARG A 38 -10.77 17.88 12.50
C ARG A 38 -12.04 17.81 13.37
N PRO A 39 -12.13 18.63 14.43
CA PRO A 39 -13.38 18.79 15.17
C PRO A 39 -14.53 19.19 14.24
N GLY A 40 -15.67 18.51 14.36
CA GLY A 40 -16.85 18.76 13.51
C GLY A 40 -16.71 18.28 12.06
N HIS A 41 -15.62 17.61 11.69
CA HIS A 41 -15.34 17.15 10.32
C HIS A 41 -15.30 18.26 9.26
N THR A 42 -14.90 19.46 9.68
CA THR A 42 -14.81 20.65 8.83
C THR A 42 -13.46 21.32 8.91
N ILE A 43 -13.07 22.04 7.86
CA ILE A 43 -11.86 22.88 7.83
C ILE A 43 -12.15 24.20 7.11
N SER A 44 -11.61 25.32 7.60
CA SER A 44 -11.76 26.59 6.90
C SER A 44 -10.96 26.58 5.59
N MET A 45 -11.38 27.35 4.59
CA MET A 45 -10.64 27.49 3.33
C MET A 45 -9.22 28.06 3.55
N ILE A 46 -9.02 28.82 4.62
CA ILE A 46 -7.72 29.38 5.02
C ILE A 46 -6.80 28.26 5.51
N ASP A 47 -7.25 27.47 6.48
CA ASP A 47 -6.48 26.36 7.05
C ASP A 47 -6.24 25.27 5.99
N PHE A 48 -7.21 25.01 5.12
CA PHE A 48 -7.04 24.10 3.99
C PHE A 48 -5.91 24.55 3.06
N ARG A 49 -5.82 25.84 2.72
CA ARG A 49 -4.71 26.37 1.91
C ARG A 49 -3.37 26.17 2.60
N GLU A 50 -3.30 26.31 3.92
CA GLU A 50 -2.09 26.08 4.71
C GLU A 50 -1.68 24.61 4.71
N GLU A 51 -2.62 23.70 4.99
CA GLU A 51 -2.40 22.26 4.93
C GLU A 51 -1.89 21.84 3.55
N VAL A 52 -2.49 22.34 2.46
CA VAL A 52 -2.04 22.01 1.10
C VAL A 52 -0.63 22.52 0.80
N LYS A 53 -0.24 23.69 1.33
CA LYS A 53 1.14 24.19 1.23
C LYS A 53 2.11 23.27 1.97
N ASN A 54 1.75 22.81 3.17
CA ASN A 54 2.58 21.91 3.97
C ASN A 54 2.81 20.55 3.30
N LEU A 55 1.91 20.13 2.40
CA LEU A 55 2.09 18.93 1.57
C LEU A 55 3.06 19.11 0.40
N GLY A 56 3.55 20.33 0.14
CA GLY A 56 4.29 20.65 -1.07
C GLY A 56 3.44 20.60 -2.34
N MET A 57 2.11 20.65 -2.22
CA MET A 57 1.18 20.64 -3.35
C MET A 57 0.70 22.07 -3.67
N ARG A 58 0.46 22.35 -4.96
CA ARG A 58 -0.17 23.62 -5.35
C ARG A 58 -1.67 23.55 -5.05
N VAL A 59 -2.21 24.47 -4.26
CA VAL A 59 -3.64 24.48 -3.87
C VAL A 59 -4.59 24.43 -5.07
N ARG A 60 -4.27 25.11 -6.17
CA ARG A 60 -5.02 25.05 -7.44
C ARG A 60 -5.28 23.63 -7.94
N ARG A 61 -4.40 22.67 -7.62
CA ARG A 61 -4.54 21.27 -8.00
C ARG A 61 -5.51 20.48 -7.14
N LEU A 62 -6.12 21.06 -6.10
CA LEU A 62 -7.09 20.37 -5.23
C LEU A 62 -8.47 21.04 -5.24
N TYR A 63 -8.61 22.26 -5.76
CA TYR A 63 -9.92 22.92 -5.90
C TYR A 63 -10.89 22.13 -6.78
N TYR A 64 -10.37 21.40 -7.78
CA TYR A 64 -11.19 20.51 -8.59
C TYR A 64 -11.95 19.47 -7.74
N LEU A 65 -11.41 19.08 -6.57
CA LEU A 65 -12.11 18.19 -5.65
C LEU A 65 -13.39 18.81 -5.09
N LEU A 66 -13.36 20.11 -4.82
CA LEU A 66 -14.48 20.86 -4.27
C LEU A 66 -15.48 21.29 -5.36
N GLU A 67 -14.99 21.49 -6.58
CA GLU A 67 -15.79 21.96 -7.73
C GLU A 67 -16.55 20.82 -8.41
N TYR A 68 -15.92 19.65 -8.57
CA TYR A 68 -16.47 18.56 -9.38
C TYR A 68 -17.01 17.37 -8.58
N TYR A 69 -16.65 17.25 -7.30
CA TYR A 69 -17.06 16.13 -6.45
C TYR A 69 -17.85 16.61 -5.24
N ASP A 70 -18.95 17.31 -5.50
CA ASP A 70 -19.86 17.91 -4.51
C ASP A 70 -20.55 16.88 -3.58
N THR A 71 -20.72 15.63 -4.04
CA THR A 71 -21.22 14.54 -3.19
C THR A 71 -20.16 14.02 -2.22
N LEU A 72 -18.88 14.21 -2.53
CA LEU A 72 -17.75 13.85 -1.66
C LEU A 72 -17.36 14.98 -0.71
N PHE A 73 -17.29 16.21 -1.22
CA PHE A 73 -16.84 17.40 -0.48
C PHE A 73 -17.74 18.59 -0.76
N GLN A 74 -18.20 19.25 0.28
CA GLN A 74 -19.10 20.40 0.16
C GLN A 74 -18.42 21.66 0.71
N THR A 75 -18.75 22.80 0.11
CA THR A 75 -18.31 24.11 0.60
C THR A 75 -19.51 24.87 1.15
N ARG A 76 -19.40 25.33 2.40
CA ARG A 76 -20.43 26.09 3.11
C ARG A 76 -19.88 27.44 3.52
N VAL A 77 -20.68 28.50 3.38
CA VAL A 77 -20.34 29.83 3.89
C VAL A 77 -21.10 30.07 5.20
N ASP A 78 -20.40 30.49 6.24
CA ASP A 78 -21.03 30.83 7.53
C ASP A 78 -21.54 32.29 7.56
N ARG A 79 -22.18 32.68 8.67
CA ARG A 79 -22.71 34.05 8.86
C ARG A 79 -21.61 35.11 8.87
N ALA A 80 -20.39 34.73 9.21
CA ALA A 80 -19.21 35.60 9.21
C ALA A 80 -18.53 35.68 7.83
N LYS A 81 -19.15 35.09 6.79
CA LYS A 81 -18.63 35.01 5.42
C LYS A 81 -17.34 34.19 5.29
N VAL A 82 -17.10 33.25 6.21
CA VAL A 82 -16.00 32.30 6.12
C VAL A 82 -16.45 31.07 5.33
N GLU A 83 -15.64 30.67 4.35
CA GLU A 83 -15.82 29.43 3.60
C GLU A 83 -15.24 28.24 4.36
N TRP A 84 -16.07 27.22 4.55
CA TRP A 84 -15.76 25.96 5.22
C TRP A 84 -15.90 24.80 4.23
N ILE A 85 -15.00 23.84 4.33
CA ILE A 85 -15.04 22.58 3.59
C ILE A 85 -15.51 21.49 4.57
N GLU A 86 -16.49 20.69 4.14
CA GLU A 86 -17.04 19.58 4.91
C GLU A 86 -17.23 18.32 4.04
N LEU A 87 -17.44 17.17 4.68
CA LEU A 87 -17.76 15.92 3.97
C LEU A 87 -19.18 16.01 3.39
N GLY A 88 -19.32 15.69 2.10
CA GLY A 88 -20.61 15.48 1.46
C GLY A 88 -21.28 14.16 1.88
N GLU A 89 -22.43 13.86 1.29
CA GLU A 89 -23.21 12.65 1.58
C GLU A 89 -22.41 11.37 1.31
N ASP A 90 -21.78 11.27 0.13
CA ASP A 90 -20.95 10.11 -0.22
C ASP A 90 -19.63 10.11 0.55
N GLY A 91 -19.08 11.29 0.86
CA GLY A 91 -17.90 11.41 1.73
C GLY A 91 -18.14 10.78 3.11
N ARG A 92 -19.30 11.05 3.72
CA ARG A 92 -19.71 10.43 4.99
C ARG A 92 -19.93 8.92 4.87
N ARG A 93 -20.53 8.44 3.77
CA ARG A 93 -20.69 7.00 3.50
C ARG A 93 -19.34 6.28 3.43
N ILE A 94 -18.34 6.89 2.77
CA ILE A 94 -17.00 6.31 2.66
C ILE A 94 -16.33 6.22 4.04
N VAL A 95 -16.48 7.24 4.89
CA VAL A 95 -15.95 7.21 6.27
C VAL A 95 -16.60 6.10 7.10
N GLU A 96 -17.92 5.92 6.99
CA GLU A 96 -18.61 4.85 7.70
C GLU A 96 -18.23 3.45 7.17
N LEU A 97 -18.08 3.32 5.85
CA LEU A 97 -17.56 2.10 5.23
C LEU A 97 -16.17 1.74 5.76
N GLU A 98 -15.25 2.71 5.81
CA GLU A 98 -13.91 2.53 6.35
C GLU A 98 -13.96 2.08 7.81
N ARG A 99 -14.75 2.74 8.66
CA ARG A 99 -14.91 2.39 10.07
C ARG A 99 -15.37 0.93 10.24
N ARG A 100 -16.39 0.51 9.47
CA ARG A 100 -16.92 -0.85 9.49
C ARG A 100 -15.87 -1.88 9.04
N LEU A 101 -15.22 -1.63 7.90
CA LEU A 101 -14.21 -2.53 7.35
C LEU A 101 -12.99 -2.67 8.28
N MET A 102 -12.58 -1.58 8.93
CA MET A 102 -11.48 -1.59 9.89
C MET A 102 -11.82 -2.39 11.14
N ALA A 103 -13.05 -2.31 11.65
CA ALA A 103 -13.50 -3.11 12.78
C ALA A 103 -13.56 -4.62 12.44
N GLU A 104 -14.03 -4.96 11.24
CA GLU A 104 -14.07 -6.35 10.75
C GLU A 104 -12.66 -6.92 10.53
N TYR A 105 -11.73 -6.10 10.05
CA TYR A 105 -10.38 -6.52 9.71
C TYR A 105 -9.40 -6.48 10.89
N GLU A 106 -9.81 -5.97 12.06
CA GLU A 106 -8.96 -5.83 13.23
C GLU A 106 -8.24 -7.14 13.63
N PRO A 107 -8.90 -8.33 13.64
CA PRO A 107 -8.21 -9.59 13.92
C PRO A 107 -7.07 -9.88 12.94
N CYS A 108 -7.25 -9.60 11.65
CA CYS A 108 -6.22 -9.76 10.65
C CYS A 108 -5.05 -8.78 10.85
N LEU A 109 -5.31 -7.55 11.32
CA LEU A 109 -4.25 -6.60 11.68
C LEU A 109 -3.40 -7.10 12.84
N VAL A 110 -4.04 -7.73 13.83
CA VAL A 110 -3.36 -8.35 14.97
C VAL A 110 -2.48 -9.50 14.51
N GLU A 111 -2.99 -10.39 13.65
CA GLU A 111 -2.18 -11.47 13.05
C GLU A 111 -1.00 -10.94 12.24
N ASN A 112 -1.22 -9.92 11.39
CA ASN A 112 -0.17 -9.29 10.60
C ASN A 112 0.90 -8.65 11.50
N LEU A 113 0.50 -8.01 12.60
CA LEU A 113 1.43 -7.43 13.56
C LEU A 113 2.22 -8.51 14.31
N ARG A 114 1.57 -9.62 14.71
CA ARG A 114 2.24 -10.79 15.29
C ARG A 114 3.27 -11.36 14.32
N LYS A 115 2.90 -11.60 13.06
CA LYS A 115 3.80 -12.05 11.99
C LYS A 115 4.98 -11.10 11.79
N LEU A 116 4.75 -9.80 11.80
CA LEU A 116 5.83 -8.81 11.69
C LEU A 116 6.85 -8.94 12.83
N LEU A 117 6.37 -9.14 14.07
CA LEU A 117 7.22 -9.38 15.22
C LEU A 117 7.95 -10.72 15.13
N MET A 118 7.28 -11.79 14.67
CA MET A 118 7.89 -13.11 14.49
C MET A 118 9.06 -13.13 13.49
N MET A 119 9.05 -12.24 12.48
CA MET A 119 10.20 -12.10 11.55
C MET A 119 11.40 -11.36 12.15
N SER A 120 11.25 -10.78 13.34
CA SER A 120 12.19 -9.86 13.96
C SER A 120 13.01 -10.54 15.05
N GLU A 121 14.31 -10.22 15.09
CA GLU A 121 15.23 -10.71 16.12
C GLU A 121 14.72 -10.34 17.53
N GLY A 122 14.55 -11.36 18.37
CA GLY A 122 14.00 -11.20 19.72
C GLY A 122 12.52 -10.83 19.76
N GLU A 123 11.80 -11.05 18.67
CA GLU A 123 10.35 -10.91 18.52
C GLU A 123 9.82 -9.52 18.92
N LYS A 124 10.65 -8.49 18.67
CA LYS A 124 10.35 -7.13 19.09
C LYS A 124 10.79 -6.08 18.09
N ILE A 125 9.99 -5.02 17.99
CA ILE A 125 10.29 -3.83 17.18
C ILE A 125 9.94 -2.58 17.97
N CYS A 126 10.75 -1.53 17.86
CA CYS A 126 10.46 -0.24 18.50
C CYS A 126 9.14 0.35 17.96
N LEU A 127 8.25 0.78 18.87
CA LEU A 127 6.91 1.28 18.52
C LEU A 127 6.98 2.44 17.52
N LYS A 128 7.91 3.38 17.71
CA LYS A 128 8.12 4.52 16.79
C LYS A 128 8.39 4.08 15.35
N ARG A 129 8.96 2.89 15.14
CA ARG A 129 9.22 2.36 13.80
C ARG A 129 8.01 1.65 13.23
N ILE A 130 7.25 0.92 14.04
CA ILE A 130 5.95 0.37 13.63
C ILE A 130 5.01 1.52 13.22
N ALA A 131 5.02 2.64 13.94
CA ALA A 131 4.24 3.83 13.59
C ALA A 131 4.57 4.39 12.19
N LEU A 132 5.82 4.29 11.74
CA LEU A 132 6.23 4.65 10.37
C LEU A 132 5.74 3.66 9.29
N LEU A 133 5.26 2.48 9.70
CA LEU A 133 4.66 1.45 8.84
C LEU A 133 3.13 1.45 8.91
N ARG A 134 2.54 2.40 9.64
CA ARG A 134 1.11 2.45 9.89
C ARG A 134 0.27 2.42 8.60
N GLU A 135 0.58 3.30 7.66
CA GLU A 135 -0.12 3.39 6.37
C GLU A 135 0.00 2.08 5.55
N PRO A 136 1.21 1.54 5.26
CA PRO A 136 1.30 0.31 4.47
C PRO A 136 0.69 -0.92 5.17
N LEU A 137 0.72 -1.01 6.50
CA LEU A 137 0.11 -2.13 7.24
C LEU A 137 -1.40 -1.94 7.48
N GLY A 138 -1.92 -0.72 7.31
CA GLY A 138 -3.30 -0.39 7.63
C GLY A 138 -3.56 -0.35 9.13
N LEU A 139 -2.59 0.06 9.94
CA LEU A 139 -2.78 0.19 11.39
C LEU A 139 -3.57 1.49 11.72
N PRO A 140 -4.43 1.49 12.75
CA PRO A 140 -5.09 2.69 13.25
C PRO A 140 -4.09 3.78 13.69
N HIS A 141 -4.53 5.04 13.71
CA HIS A 141 -3.68 6.16 14.15
C HIS A 141 -3.23 6.06 15.60
N ASP A 142 -4.06 5.46 16.45
CA ASP A 142 -3.93 5.24 17.87
C ASP A 142 -3.59 3.77 18.22
N PHE A 143 -3.05 2.99 17.27
CA PHE A 143 -2.82 1.55 17.46
C PHE A 143 -1.97 1.24 18.72
N GLU A 144 -1.06 2.14 19.09
CA GLU A 144 -0.21 2.03 20.26
C GLU A 144 -1.01 2.09 21.56
N GLN A 145 -2.03 2.95 21.63
CA GLN A 145 -2.84 3.20 22.83
C GLN A 145 -4.10 2.32 22.89
N ASN A 146 -4.55 1.80 21.75
CA ASN A 146 -5.81 1.09 21.65
C ASN A 146 -5.61 -0.38 21.24
N LEU A 147 -5.12 -0.62 20.02
CA LEU A 147 -4.95 -1.97 19.47
C LEU A 147 -3.98 -2.82 20.32
N VAL A 148 -2.82 -2.29 20.69
CA VAL A 148 -1.83 -3.03 21.50
C VAL A 148 -2.40 -3.42 22.86
N HIS A 149 -3.12 -2.50 23.52
CA HIS A 149 -3.68 -2.73 24.85
C HIS A 149 -4.90 -3.64 24.85
N LYS A 150 -5.63 -3.74 23.73
CA LYS A 150 -6.77 -4.65 23.56
C LYS A 150 -6.34 -6.12 23.46
N TYR A 151 -5.08 -6.40 23.10
CA TYR A 151 -4.54 -7.75 22.91
C TYR A 151 -3.32 -8.04 23.81
N PRO A 152 -3.44 -7.93 25.15
CA PRO A 152 -2.33 -8.16 26.08
C PRO A 152 -1.81 -9.61 26.06
N GLN A 153 -2.63 -10.56 25.62
CA GLN A 153 -2.23 -11.96 25.44
C GLN A 153 -1.20 -12.14 24.30
N TYR A 154 -1.10 -11.18 23.37
CA TYR A 154 -0.16 -11.24 22.24
C TYR A 154 0.95 -10.20 22.32
N PHE A 155 0.70 -9.07 22.98
CA PHE A 155 1.60 -7.93 22.94
C PHE A 155 2.00 -7.45 24.33
N GLU A 156 3.30 -7.21 24.48
CA GLU A 156 3.91 -6.60 25.65
C GLU A 156 4.72 -5.37 25.22
N VAL A 157 4.59 -4.25 25.94
CA VAL A 157 5.44 -3.07 25.72
C VAL A 157 6.61 -3.11 26.68
N VAL A 158 7.83 -3.28 26.15
CA VAL A 158 9.07 -3.35 26.92
C VAL A 158 9.98 -2.16 26.64
N ILE A 159 10.66 -1.65 27.66
CA ILE A 159 11.62 -0.56 27.49
C ILE A 159 13.01 -1.13 27.23
N ALA A 160 13.62 -0.78 26.09
CA ALA A 160 14.93 -1.28 25.71
C ALA A 160 15.78 -0.23 24.96
N LYS A 161 17.09 -0.47 24.88
CA LYS A 161 18.01 0.38 24.13
C LYS A 161 17.90 0.10 22.63
N ASP A 162 17.52 1.11 21.85
CA ASP A 162 17.60 1.06 20.38
C ASP A 162 18.96 1.56 19.92
N LYS A 163 19.53 0.97 18.87
CA LYS A 163 20.82 1.43 18.30
C LYS A 163 20.71 2.75 17.53
N LYS A 164 19.49 3.18 17.14
CA LYS A 164 19.20 4.44 16.42
C LYS A 164 19.06 5.63 17.36
N TYR A 165 18.54 5.39 18.56
CA TYR A 165 18.15 6.43 19.50
C TYR A 165 19.12 6.47 20.68
N ARG A 166 19.32 7.64 21.29
CA ARG A 166 20.18 7.79 22.46
C ARG A 166 19.52 7.24 23.72
N ASP A 167 18.23 7.53 23.88
CA ASP A 167 17.45 7.14 25.06
C ASP A 167 16.80 5.78 24.89
N LEU A 168 16.40 5.18 26.02
CA LEU A 168 15.57 3.98 26.02
C LEU A 168 14.26 4.24 25.27
N GLN A 169 13.86 3.28 24.45
CA GLN A 169 12.64 3.38 23.64
C GLN A 169 11.66 2.27 24.03
N PRO A 170 10.35 2.48 23.85
CA PRO A 170 9.38 1.42 23.97
C PRO A 170 9.40 0.52 22.73
N PHE A 171 9.46 -0.78 22.97
CA PHE A 171 9.39 -1.84 21.97
C PHE A 171 8.11 -2.63 22.18
N LEU A 172 7.41 -2.91 21.09
CA LEU A 172 6.38 -3.93 21.07
C LEU A 172 7.07 -5.28 20.96
N LYS A 173 6.79 -6.17 21.90
CA LYS A 173 7.31 -7.53 21.96
C LYS A 173 6.16 -8.52 21.86
N LEU A 174 6.37 -9.61 21.13
CA LEU A 174 5.45 -10.74 21.11
C LEU A 174 5.57 -11.52 22.43
N THR A 175 4.44 -11.82 23.06
CA THR A 175 4.39 -12.60 24.31
C THR A 175 4.40 -14.10 24.05
N SER A 176 3.74 -14.54 22.98
CA SER A 176 3.60 -15.94 22.62
C SER A 176 3.80 -16.14 21.11
N TRP A 177 4.75 -16.99 20.78
CA TRP A 177 4.92 -17.51 19.42
C TRP A 177 3.76 -18.43 19.05
N ASP A 178 3.29 -18.32 17.82
CA ASP A 178 2.20 -19.14 17.29
C ASP A 178 2.67 -19.87 16.03
N PRO A 179 2.91 -21.19 16.12
CA PRO A 179 3.38 -21.98 14.99
C PRO A 179 2.43 -21.94 13.78
N LEU A 180 1.12 -21.74 14.00
CA LEU A 180 0.14 -21.68 12.91
C LEU A 180 0.29 -20.40 12.08
N LEU A 181 0.82 -19.33 12.69
CA LEU A 181 1.16 -18.10 11.98
C LEU A 181 2.55 -18.15 11.34
N ALA A 182 3.41 -19.08 11.76
CA ALA A 182 4.79 -19.22 11.29
C ALA A 182 4.90 -19.87 9.90
N ILE A 183 3.88 -19.67 9.05
CA ILE A 183 3.83 -20.12 7.67
C ILE A 183 3.80 -18.86 6.80
N SER A 184 4.85 -18.69 5.99
CA SER A 184 4.93 -17.58 5.03
C SER A 184 3.91 -17.75 3.92
N ARG A 185 3.53 -16.62 3.31
CA ARG A 185 2.67 -16.63 2.13
C ARG A 185 3.26 -17.52 1.04
N ARG A 186 4.59 -17.58 0.92
CA ARG A 186 5.22 -18.42 -0.09
C ARG A 186 5.07 -19.90 0.20
N GLU A 187 5.22 -20.32 1.45
CA GLU A 187 5.03 -21.71 1.89
C GLU A 187 3.59 -22.15 1.68
N ALA A 188 2.61 -21.35 2.14
CA ALA A 188 1.18 -21.62 1.94
C ALA A 188 0.81 -21.77 0.44
N ASP A 189 1.29 -20.85 -0.41
CA ASP A 189 1.08 -20.93 -1.86
C ASP A 189 1.69 -22.19 -2.49
N ALA A 190 2.78 -22.75 -1.92
CA ALA A 190 3.43 -23.95 -2.43
C ALA A 190 2.60 -25.21 -2.15
N GLU A 191 2.08 -25.32 -0.92
CA GLU A 191 1.19 -26.39 -0.50
C GLU A 191 -0.09 -26.41 -1.35
N GLU A 192 -0.69 -25.25 -1.60
CA GLU A 192 -1.92 -25.13 -2.39
C GLU A 192 -1.75 -25.49 -3.88
N SER A 193 -0.54 -25.41 -4.44
CA SER A 193 -0.34 -25.48 -5.90
C SER A 193 0.61 -26.56 -6.39
N GLU A 194 1.01 -27.50 -5.51
CA GLU A 194 2.03 -28.53 -5.77
C GLU A 194 3.32 -27.96 -6.40
N ARG A 195 3.59 -26.68 -6.14
CA ARG A 195 4.76 -26.00 -6.69
C ARG A 195 5.94 -26.20 -5.79
N ASP A 196 7.13 -26.15 -6.39
CA ASP A 196 8.39 -26.13 -5.67
C ASP A 196 8.34 -25.09 -4.52
N PRO A 197 8.34 -25.53 -3.25
CA PRO A 197 8.29 -24.64 -2.09
C PRO A 197 9.54 -23.76 -2.00
N HIS A 198 10.61 -24.12 -2.72
CA HIS A 198 11.89 -23.45 -2.61
C HIS A 198 12.05 -22.22 -3.52
N SER A 199 11.17 -22.02 -4.50
CA SER A 199 11.31 -20.98 -5.52
C SER A 199 10.22 -19.91 -5.50
N PHE A 200 10.58 -18.64 -5.63
CA PHE A 200 9.64 -17.52 -5.74
C PHE A 200 8.96 -17.49 -7.11
N ARG A 201 7.71 -16.99 -7.15
CA ARG A 201 7.00 -16.77 -8.41
C ARG A 201 7.67 -15.65 -9.21
N MET A 202 8.28 -16.00 -10.34
CA MET A 202 8.95 -15.03 -11.20
C MET A 202 8.01 -14.50 -12.29
N ARG A 203 7.87 -13.18 -12.38
CA ARG A 203 7.11 -12.47 -13.42
C ARG A 203 7.98 -11.46 -14.15
N PHE A 204 8.37 -11.81 -15.37
CA PHE A 204 9.09 -10.92 -16.28
C PHE A 204 8.14 -10.22 -17.26
N PRO A 205 8.45 -8.99 -17.69
CA PRO A 205 7.66 -8.27 -18.70
C PRO A 205 7.77 -8.85 -20.13
N GLY A 206 8.42 -10.01 -20.33
CA GLY A 206 8.51 -10.72 -21.62
C GLY A 206 9.50 -11.90 -21.60
N VAL A 207 9.47 -12.74 -22.65
CA VAL A 207 10.24 -14.01 -22.76
C VAL A 207 11.76 -13.80 -22.89
N LYS A 208 12.21 -12.68 -23.49
CA LYS A 208 13.64 -12.41 -23.76
C LYS A 208 14.37 -11.68 -22.62
N PHE A 209 13.74 -11.55 -21.45
CA PHE A 209 14.10 -10.50 -20.49
C PHE A 209 15.36 -10.77 -19.67
N VAL A 210 15.70 -12.04 -19.41
CA VAL A 210 16.88 -12.40 -18.63
C VAL A 210 17.76 -13.31 -19.47
N ARG A 211 19.01 -12.91 -19.72
CA ARG A 211 19.97 -13.66 -20.53
C ARG A 211 21.35 -13.72 -19.86
N GLY A 212 22.16 -14.70 -20.26
CA GLY A 212 23.54 -14.84 -19.81
C GLY A 212 23.67 -15.00 -18.29
N ARG A 213 24.64 -14.27 -17.71
CA ARG A 213 24.97 -14.36 -16.28
C ARG A 213 23.80 -14.03 -15.35
N ASP A 214 22.89 -13.14 -15.75
CA ASP A 214 21.74 -12.76 -14.92
C ASP A 214 20.71 -13.88 -14.83
N ALA A 215 20.55 -14.67 -15.91
CA ALA A 215 19.65 -15.83 -15.93
C ALA A 215 20.22 -16.97 -15.08
N GLN A 216 21.53 -17.20 -15.19
CA GLN A 216 22.24 -18.17 -14.36
C GLN A 216 22.18 -17.79 -12.87
N PHE A 217 22.40 -16.52 -12.54
CA PHE A 217 22.23 -16.01 -11.18
C PHE A 217 20.83 -16.29 -10.66
N LEU A 218 19.78 -15.88 -11.39
CA LEU A 218 18.40 -16.07 -10.94
C LEU A 218 18.03 -17.56 -10.83
N LYS A 219 18.45 -18.41 -11.77
CA LYS A 219 18.25 -19.86 -11.67
C LYS A 219 18.93 -20.43 -10.43
N SER A 220 20.20 -20.12 -10.22
CA SER A 220 20.95 -20.59 -9.06
C SER A 220 20.39 -20.06 -7.74
N PHE A 221 19.81 -18.86 -7.72
CA PHE A 221 19.12 -18.28 -6.57
C PHE A 221 17.82 -19.02 -6.25
N GLN A 222 17.03 -19.36 -7.28
CA GLN A 222 15.79 -20.13 -7.09
C GLN A 222 16.08 -21.54 -6.52
N MET A 223 17.16 -22.19 -6.94
CA MET A 223 17.56 -23.54 -6.48
C MET A 223 18.06 -23.62 -5.04
N LEU A 224 18.34 -22.50 -4.37
CA LEU A 224 18.72 -22.54 -2.95
C LEU A 224 17.55 -23.08 -2.12
N GLU A 225 17.80 -23.61 -0.93
CA GLU A 225 16.72 -23.89 0.03
C GLU A 225 15.95 -22.60 0.34
N PHE A 226 14.66 -22.69 0.71
CA PHE A 226 13.88 -21.53 1.09
C PHE A 226 14.00 -21.27 2.59
N PRO A 227 14.72 -20.21 3.00
CA PRO A 227 14.81 -19.84 4.40
C PRO A 227 13.50 -19.17 4.83
N SER A 228 12.73 -19.85 5.68
CA SER A 228 11.48 -19.29 6.20
C SER A 228 11.76 -17.94 6.90
N PRO A 229 10.97 -16.88 6.63
CA PRO A 229 11.04 -15.61 7.35
C PRO A 229 10.89 -15.78 8.87
N TYR A 230 10.14 -16.81 9.28
CA TYR A 230 9.80 -17.13 10.67
C TYR A 230 10.73 -18.15 11.32
N ASP A 231 11.80 -18.59 10.63
CA ASP A 231 12.80 -19.45 11.28
C ASP A 231 13.49 -18.67 12.42
N PRO A 232 13.42 -19.15 13.67
CA PRO A 232 14.09 -18.53 14.81
C PRO A 232 15.62 -18.51 14.66
N ASN A 233 16.19 -19.39 13.82
CA ASN A 233 17.61 -19.43 13.52
C ASN A 233 17.97 -18.38 12.45
N HIS A 234 18.20 -17.14 12.88
CA HIS A 234 18.70 -16.05 12.02
C HIS A 234 20.18 -16.23 11.55
N GLY A 235 20.74 -17.44 11.68
CA GLY A 235 22.17 -17.74 11.74
C GLY A 235 22.95 -17.75 10.42
N TYR A 236 22.40 -17.24 9.31
CA TYR A 236 23.16 -17.22 8.06
C TYR A 236 24.35 -16.24 8.15
N PRO A 237 25.55 -16.64 7.70
CA PRO A 237 26.69 -15.74 7.63
C PRO A 237 26.34 -14.48 6.83
N LYS A 238 26.74 -13.31 7.35
CA LYS A 238 26.48 -12.04 6.67
C LYS A 238 27.02 -12.09 5.24
N LEU A 239 26.22 -11.63 4.28
CA LEU A 239 26.53 -11.61 2.84
C LEU A 239 26.56 -12.99 2.15
N SER A 240 26.18 -14.08 2.83
CA SER A 240 26.01 -15.37 2.17
C SER A 240 24.83 -15.37 1.19
N ARG A 241 24.77 -16.35 0.29
CA ARG A 241 23.67 -16.47 -0.68
C ARG A 241 22.34 -16.77 0.00
N GLU A 242 22.38 -17.52 1.09
CA GLU A 242 21.25 -17.89 1.95
C GLU A 242 20.75 -16.66 2.72
N ALA A 243 21.65 -15.85 3.29
CA ALA A 243 21.29 -14.58 3.92
C ALA A 243 20.58 -13.63 2.93
N VAL A 244 21.06 -13.57 1.69
CA VAL A 244 20.40 -12.79 0.62
C VAL A 244 19.02 -13.36 0.30
N LYS A 245 18.88 -14.69 0.20
CA LYS A 245 17.58 -15.33 -0.05
C LYS A 245 16.59 -15.12 1.09
N ARG A 246 17.05 -15.18 2.35
CA ARG A 246 16.25 -14.85 3.53
C ARG A 246 15.81 -13.40 3.52
N ALA A 247 16.70 -12.46 3.20
CA ALA A 247 16.31 -11.06 3.09
C ALA A 247 15.22 -10.83 2.01
N VAL A 248 15.31 -11.55 0.88
CA VAL A 248 14.26 -11.52 -0.15
C VAL A 248 12.96 -12.14 0.36
N ALA A 249 13.02 -13.25 1.09
CA ALA A 249 11.85 -13.90 1.71
C ALA A 249 11.16 -12.99 2.73
N VAL A 250 11.93 -12.30 3.60
CA VAL A 250 11.35 -11.38 4.58
C VAL A 250 10.74 -10.14 3.92
N ILE A 251 11.37 -9.57 2.87
CA ILE A 251 10.77 -8.46 2.12
C ILE A 251 9.48 -8.93 1.42
N HIS A 252 9.50 -10.13 0.84
CA HIS A 252 8.35 -10.73 0.19
C HIS A 252 7.19 -10.88 1.19
N GLU A 253 7.44 -11.51 2.34
CA GLU A 253 6.45 -11.71 3.39
C GLU A 253 5.94 -10.37 3.95
N PHE A 254 6.84 -9.43 4.25
CA PHE A 254 6.46 -8.08 4.69
C PHE A 254 5.52 -7.40 3.70
N LEU A 255 5.81 -7.46 2.39
CA LEU A 255 4.92 -6.90 1.38
C LEU A 255 3.57 -7.64 1.36
N CYS A 256 3.53 -8.96 1.57
CA CYS A 256 2.28 -9.70 1.72
C CYS A 256 1.43 -9.27 2.92
N LEU A 257 2.05 -8.75 3.99
CA LEU A 257 1.34 -8.18 5.14
C LEU A 257 0.80 -6.76 4.87
N THR A 258 1.33 -6.06 3.85
CA THR A 258 0.84 -4.71 3.51
C THR A 258 -0.49 -4.76 2.76
N GLN A 259 -1.34 -3.74 2.99
CA GLN A 259 -2.68 -3.63 2.42
C GLN A 259 -2.69 -3.67 0.89
N GLU A 260 -1.66 -3.08 0.27
CA GLU A 260 -1.56 -2.93 -1.17
C GLU A 260 -0.44 -3.80 -1.79
N SER A 261 0.18 -4.71 -1.03
CA SER A 261 1.35 -5.47 -1.50
C SER A 261 2.47 -4.60 -2.09
N LYS A 262 2.63 -3.40 -1.50
CA LYS A 262 3.63 -2.39 -1.87
C LYS A 262 4.05 -1.60 -0.63
N ALA A 263 5.29 -1.12 -0.62
CA ALA A 263 5.80 -0.26 0.44
C ALA A 263 6.91 0.67 -0.09
N LEU A 264 7.16 1.77 0.62
CA LEU A 264 8.36 2.57 0.38
C LEU A 264 9.60 1.77 0.78
N VAL A 265 10.70 1.95 0.04
CA VAL A 265 12.01 1.40 0.43
C VAL A 265 12.41 1.87 1.84
N ASP A 266 12.06 3.11 2.18
CA ASP A 266 12.32 3.69 3.49
C ASP A 266 11.48 3.02 4.60
N SER A 267 10.23 2.64 4.30
CA SER A 267 9.43 1.83 5.24
C SER A 267 10.10 0.48 5.52
N ILE A 268 10.58 -0.22 4.48
CA ILE A 268 11.33 -1.49 4.67
C ILE A 268 12.63 -1.24 5.46
N ALA A 269 13.27 -0.08 5.28
CA ALA A 269 14.49 0.27 5.99
C ALA A 269 14.30 0.43 7.50
N GLU A 270 13.09 0.74 7.98
CA GLU A 270 12.82 0.90 9.42
C GLU A 270 12.90 -0.43 10.19
N ILE A 271 12.46 -1.55 9.59
CA ILE A 271 12.51 -2.90 10.20
C ILE A 271 13.77 -3.68 9.85
N ARG A 272 14.64 -3.09 9.02
CA ARG A 272 15.79 -3.78 8.42
C ARG A 272 16.70 -4.45 9.44
N ARG A 273 16.91 -3.82 10.60
CA ARG A 273 17.90 -4.27 11.59
C ARG A 273 17.46 -5.55 12.28
N GLU A 274 16.20 -5.60 12.67
CA GLU A 274 15.59 -6.73 13.37
C GLU A 274 15.35 -7.90 12.43
N THR A 275 15.09 -7.61 11.15
CA THR A 275 14.77 -8.64 10.15
C THR A 275 16.00 -9.20 9.41
N GLY A 276 17.19 -8.62 9.60
CA GLY A 276 18.41 -9.04 8.91
C GLY A 276 18.50 -8.60 7.44
N ILE A 277 17.67 -7.64 7.01
CA ILE A 277 17.71 -7.11 5.63
C ILE A 277 19.01 -6.30 5.42
N PRO A 278 19.66 -6.36 4.24
CA PRO A 278 20.90 -5.61 3.98
C PRO A 278 20.66 -4.12 3.79
N LYS A 279 21.69 -3.28 4.04
CA LYS A 279 21.57 -1.82 3.95
C LYS A 279 21.09 -1.31 2.59
N LYS A 280 21.55 -1.97 1.52
CA LYS A 280 21.28 -1.57 0.12
C LYS A 280 20.02 -2.24 -0.43
N ILE A 281 18.86 -1.88 0.13
CA ILE A 281 17.56 -2.50 -0.20
C ILE A 281 17.22 -2.32 -1.70
N GLY A 282 17.35 -1.11 -2.24
CA GLY A 282 17.08 -0.83 -3.66
C GLY A 282 17.93 -1.67 -4.62
N GLU A 283 19.23 -1.87 -4.32
CA GLU A 283 20.11 -2.75 -5.10
C GLU A 283 19.66 -4.22 -5.01
N LEU A 284 19.30 -4.70 -3.81
CA LEU A 284 18.76 -6.05 -3.61
C LEU A 284 17.50 -6.28 -4.45
N ILE A 285 16.57 -5.33 -4.43
CA ILE A 285 15.32 -5.39 -5.19
C ILE A 285 15.59 -5.39 -6.69
N CYS A 286 16.49 -4.52 -7.17
CA CYS A 286 16.86 -4.46 -8.59
C CYS A 286 17.56 -5.74 -9.08
N ARG A 287 18.18 -6.53 -8.19
CA ARG A 287 18.75 -7.84 -8.53
C ARG A 287 17.70 -8.93 -8.70
N HIS A 288 16.48 -8.74 -8.21
CA HIS A 288 15.39 -9.72 -8.26
C HIS A 288 14.16 -9.17 -9.03
N PRO A 289 14.33 -8.75 -10.30
CA PRO A 289 13.27 -8.08 -11.04
C PRO A 289 12.12 -9.01 -11.47
N GLY A 290 12.22 -10.32 -11.25
CA GLY A 290 11.09 -11.23 -11.45
C GLY A 290 10.11 -11.22 -10.27
N ILE A 291 10.57 -10.88 -9.07
CA ILE A 291 9.77 -10.91 -7.84
C ILE A 291 9.20 -9.51 -7.58
N PHE A 292 10.05 -8.49 -7.68
CA PHE A 292 9.70 -7.12 -7.32
C PHE A 292 9.71 -6.18 -8.52
N TYR A 293 8.92 -5.12 -8.42
CA TYR A 293 8.99 -3.95 -9.27
C TYR A 293 9.30 -2.71 -8.43
N LEU A 294 10.21 -1.85 -8.89
CA LEU A 294 10.67 -0.65 -8.18
C LEU A 294 10.33 0.59 -8.98
N SER A 295 9.55 1.52 -8.41
CA SER A 295 9.10 2.74 -9.07
C SER A 295 9.28 3.98 -8.20
N TRP A 296 9.72 5.07 -8.82
CA TRP A 296 9.72 6.42 -8.23
C TRP A 296 8.37 7.16 -8.37
N LYS A 297 7.44 6.65 -9.19
CA LYS A 297 6.21 7.38 -9.54
C LYS A 297 5.14 7.23 -8.47
N GLY A 298 5.24 6.18 -7.66
CA GLY A 298 4.22 5.81 -6.67
C GLY A 298 4.31 6.59 -5.35
N ALA A 299 5.35 7.39 -5.15
CA ALA A 299 5.50 8.15 -3.92
C ALA A 299 4.56 9.37 -3.91
N LEU A 300 3.97 9.68 -2.75
CA LEU A 300 3.15 10.88 -2.55
C LEU A 300 3.93 12.15 -2.88
N ALA A 301 3.21 13.25 -3.10
CA ALA A 301 3.80 14.56 -3.33
C ALA A 301 4.75 15.02 -2.19
N ARG A 302 4.58 14.53 -0.95
CA ARG A 302 5.50 14.77 0.17
C ARG A 302 6.86 14.09 -0.01
N HIS A 303 6.95 13.06 -0.86
CA HIS A 303 8.12 12.20 -0.99
C HIS A 303 8.47 11.89 -2.47
N PRO A 304 8.58 12.88 -3.36
CA PRO A 304 8.72 12.69 -4.80
C PRO A 304 10.03 11.99 -5.23
N HIS A 305 10.95 11.77 -4.29
CA HIS A 305 12.22 11.08 -4.50
C HIS A 305 12.27 9.67 -3.89
N MET A 306 11.22 9.22 -3.19
CA MET A 306 11.20 7.90 -2.57
C MET A 306 10.85 6.81 -3.58
N GLU A 307 11.54 5.68 -3.46
CA GLU A 307 11.27 4.49 -4.26
C GLU A 307 10.17 3.65 -3.59
N VAL A 308 9.20 3.20 -4.39
CA VAL A 308 8.13 2.28 -3.98
C VAL A 308 8.40 0.90 -4.59
N VAL A 309 8.33 -0.12 -3.75
CA VAL A 309 8.50 -1.53 -4.09
C VAL A 309 7.14 -2.16 -4.20
N TYR A 310 6.91 -2.91 -5.28
CA TYR A 310 5.69 -3.66 -5.52
C TYR A 310 6.02 -5.14 -5.63
N LEU A 311 5.21 -5.99 -4.97
CA LEU A 311 5.32 -7.44 -5.11
C LEU A 311 4.56 -7.89 -6.37
N LYS A 312 5.27 -8.34 -7.41
CA LYS A 312 4.63 -8.59 -8.72
C LYS A 312 3.59 -9.68 -8.72
N GLU A 313 3.76 -10.70 -7.88
CA GLU A 313 2.82 -11.82 -7.83
C GLU A 313 1.45 -11.43 -7.29
N ALA A 314 1.38 -10.38 -6.45
CA ALA A 314 0.16 -9.85 -5.88
C ALA A 314 -0.71 -9.08 -6.88
N TYR A 315 -0.20 -8.82 -8.09
CA TYR A 315 -0.92 -8.05 -9.11
C TYR A 315 -1.21 -8.88 -10.35
N SER A 316 -2.41 -8.84 -10.91
CA SER A 316 -2.75 -9.52 -12.17
C SER A 316 -1.87 -9.03 -13.33
N LYS A 317 -1.64 -9.92 -14.31
CA LYS A 317 -1.19 -9.48 -15.62
C LYS A 317 -2.40 -8.87 -16.34
N PRO A 318 -2.26 -7.71 -17.00
CA PRO A 318 -3.33 -7.21 -17.86
C PRO A 318 -3.58 -8.23 -18.97
N TYR A 319 -4.86 -8.49 -19.26
CA TYR A 319 -5.25 -9.46 -20.29
C TYR A 319 -4.98 -8.92 -21.71
N GLU A 320 -4.66 -9.80 -22.66
CA GLU A 320 -4.61 -9.46 -24.08
C GLU A 320 -6.03 -9.16 -24.56
N GLY A 321 -6.39 -7.88 -24.59
CA GLY A 321 -7.75 -7.40 -24.90
C GLY A 321 -8.20 -6.25 -24.01
N GLU A 322 -7.58 -6.07 -22.84
CA GLU A 322 -7.83 -4.89 -22.02
C GLU A 322 -7.33 -3.63 -22.73
N ARG A 323 -8.27 -2.71 -22.98
CA ARG A 323 -8.02 -1.39 -23.52
C ARG A 323 -6.97 -0.65 -22.70
N LEU A 324 -6.99 -0.87 -21.39
CA LEU A 324 -6.14 -0.21 -20.41
C LEU A 324 -5.33 -1.27 -19.66
N LYS A 325 -4.10 -1.50 -20.14
CA LYS A 325 -3.17 -2.54 -19.68
C LYS A 325 -2.59 -2.26 -18.27
N ALA A 326 -3.43 -1.98 -17.27
CA ALA A 326 -3.02 -1.66 -15.89
C ALA A 326 -2.89 -2.93 -15.02
N ALA A 327 -1.96 -2.92 -14.07
CA ALA A 327 -1.86 -3.99 -13.07
C ALA A 327 -2.99 -3.84 -12.03
N ARG A 328 -3.60 -4.95 -11.57
CA ARG A 328 -4.63 -4.93 -10.52
C ARG A 328 -4.26 -5.81 -9.35
N LEU A 329 -4.44 -5.32 -8.12
CA LEU A 329 -4.17 -6.08 -6.91
C LEU A 329 -5.14 -7.27 -6.80
N LEU A 330 -4.62 -8.46 -6.55
CA LEU A 330 -5.39 -9.70 -6.50
C LEU A 330 -6.12 -9.89 -5.17
N ARG A 331 -5.44 -9.61 -4.05
CA ARG A 331 -6.01 -9.71 -2.69
C ARG A 331 -6.16 -8.30 -2.14
N LYS A 332 -7.39 -7.89 -1.85
CA LYS A 332 -7.73 -6.51 -1.46
C LYS A 332 -7.91 -6.43 0.05
N GLY A 333 -7.05 -5.66 0.73
CA GLY A 333 -7.27 -5.31 2.13
C GLY A 333 -8.40 -4.28 2.30
N PRO A 334 -8.90 -4.05 3.53
CA PRO A 334 -10.01 -3.12 3.80
C PRO A 334 -9.77 -1.72 3.24
N LEU A 335 -8.59 -1.14 3.44
CA LEU A 335 -8.28 0.21 2.96
C LEU A 335 -8.20 0.29 1.42
N VAL A 336 -7.90 -0.84 0.76
CA VAL A 336 -7.98 -0.92 -0.70
C VAL A 336 -9.42 -0.84 -1.16
N GLN A 337 -10.35 -1.48 -0.44
CA GLN A 337 -11.78 -1.40 -0.74
C GLN A 337 -12.33 0.02 -0.54
N VAL A 338 -11.88 0.73 0.50
CA VAL A 338 -12.22 2.16 0.72
C VAL A 338 -11.70 3.02 -0.43
N LYS A 339 -10.44 2.82 -0.84
CA LYS A 339 -9.85 3.52 -1.98
C LYS A 339 -10.63 3.23 -3.27
N GLU A 340 -11.05 1.99 -3.46
CA GLU A 340 -11.86 1.57 -4.59
C GLU A 340 -13.25 2.22 -4.59
N ALA A 341 -13.91 2.27 -3.43
CA ALA A 341 -15.18 2.99 -3.27
C ALA A 341 -15.03 4.48 -3.58
N MET A 342 -13.98 5.13 -3.07
CA MET A 342 -13.67 6.53 -3.40
C MET A 342 -13.48 6.72 -4.90
N ALA A 343 -12.72 5.83 -5.55
CA ALA A 343 -12.50 5.89 -6.99
C ALA A 343 -13.79 5.73 -7.80
N LEU A 344 -14.67 4.82 -7.37
CA LEU A 344 -15.99 4.63 -7.98
C LEU A 344 -16.87 5.87 -7.85
N THR A 345 -16.96 6.45 -6.64
CA THR A 345 -17.77 7.66 -6.43
C THR A 345 -17.28 8.82 -7.31
N MET A 346 -15.96 9.01 -7.39
CA MET A 346 -15.37 10.01 -8.29
C MET A 346 -15.75 9.72 -9.75
N TRP A 347 -15.67 8.47 -10.20
CA TRP A 347 -16.06 8.11 -11.55
C TRP A 347 -17.54 8.35 -11.85
N HIS A 348 -18.45 8.05 -10.92
CA HIS A 348 -19.88 8.34 -11.10
C HIS A 348 -20.15 9.84 -11.24
N ALA A 349 -19.42 10.67 -10.48
CA ALA A 349 -19.49 12.12 -10.62
C ALA A 349 -18.99 12.60 -12.00
N ASP A 350 -17.87 12.04 -12.47
CA ASP A 350 -17.30 12.29 -13.80
C ASP A 350 -18.34 11.97 -14.90
N LEU A 351 -18.98 10.80 -14.86
CA LEU A 351 -20.03 10.41 -15.81
C LEU A 351 -21.27 11.33 -15.78
N ALA A 352 -21.72 11.69 -14.57
CA ALA A 352 -22.87 12.58 -14.43
C ALA A 352 -22.56 13.98 -14.96
N TYR A 353 -21.31 14.42 -14.87
CA TYR A 353 -20.86 15.66 -15.48
C TYR A 353 -20.90 15.59 -17.02
N ASP A 354 -20.34 14.53 -17.62
CA ASP A 354 -20.31 14.33 -19.08
C ASP A 354 -21.73 14.30 -19.68
N LYS A 355 -22.65 13.56 -19.06
CA LYS A 355 -24.07 13.52 -19.48
C LYS A 355 -24.73 14.90 -19.49
N ARG A 356 -24.42 15.76 -18.53
CA ARG A 356 -25.02 17.11 -18.41
C ARG A 356 -24.47 18.11 -19.41
N HIS A 357 -23.22 17.95 -19.86
CA HIS A 357 -22.52 18.95 -20.67
C HIS A 357 -22.30 18.52 -22.13
N GLY A 358 -22.88 17.38 -22.55
CA GLY A 358 -22.91 16.95 -23.96
C GLY A 358 -21.53 16.79 -24.60
N THR A 359 -20.49 16.59 -23.78
CA THR A 359 -19.10 16.45 -24.24
C THR A 359 -18.70 15.00 -24.10
N ASP A 360 -18.34 14.39 -25.24
CA ASP A 360 -17.67 13.10 -25.24
C ASP A 360 -16.21 13.35 -24.82
N CYS A 361 -16.00 13.55 -23.52
CA CYS A 361 -14.72 13.90 -22.90
C CYS A 361 -13.63 12.84 -23.12
N PHE A 362 -13.94 11.76 -23.84
CA PHE A 362 -12.98 10.75 -24.26
C PHE A 362 -11.93 11.24 -25.28
N LEU A 363 -12.16 12.34 -26.03
CA LEU A 363 -11.30 12.67 -27.19
C LEU A 363 -10.71 14.09 -27.29
N GLU A 364 -11.14 15.07 -26.50
CA GLU A 364 -10.63 16.44 -26.66
C GLU A 364 -9.85 16.95 -25.44
N GLY A 365 -8.62 16.45 -25.25
CA GLY A 365 -7.46 17.21 -24.71
C GLY A 365 -7.59 18.02 -23.41
N ARG A 366 -8.69 17.95 -22.65
CA ARG A 366 -8.89 18.72 -21.42
C ARG A 366 -8.16 18.06 -20.26
N GLN A 367 -7.43 18.90 -19.51
CA GLN A 367 -6.55 18.55 -18.39
C GLN A 367 -7.31 18.12 -17.12
N PHE A 368 -8.38 17.33 -17.21
CA PHE A 368 -9.07 16.80 -16.04
C PHE A 368 -8.80 15.30 -15.89
N PRO A 369 -8.42 14.85 -14.69
CA PRO A 369 -7.96 13.50 -14.50
C PRO A 369 -9.12 12.53 -14.27
N MET A 370 -9.80 12.18 -15.36
CA MET A 370 -10.87 11.18 -15.37
C MET A 370 -10.33 9.80 -14.98
N ILE A 371 -11.00 9.11 -14.04
CA ILE A 371 -10.66 7.74 -13.66
C ILE A 371 -11.22 6.79 -14.72
N THR A 372 -10.37 6.26 -15.61
CA THR A 372 -10.82 5.36 -16.68
C THR A 372 -11.13 3.94 -16.19
N TYR A 373 -12.38 3.52 -16.43
CA TYR A 373 -12.99 2.23 -16.10
C TYR A 373 -12.39 1.07 -16.89
N ASP A 374 -12.23 -0.07 -16.23
CA ASP A 374 -12.53 -1.42 -16.74
C ASP A 374 -12.11 -2.40 -15.63
N ALA A 375 -13.04 -3.26 -15.20
CA ALA A 375 -13.00 -4.20 -14.06
C ALA A 375 -13.40 -3.68 -12.67
N PHE A 376 -14.47 -2.89 -12.60
CA PHE A 376 -15.20 -2.73 -11.34
C PHE A 376 -16.49 -3.56 -11.27
N GLU A 377 -16.92 -4.14 -12.40
CA GLU A 377 -18.23 -4.79 -12.51
C GLU A 377 -18.30 -6.20 -11.88
N SER A 378 -17.18 -6.83 -11.52
CA SER A 378 -17.18 -8.23 -11.03
C SER A 378 -16.79 -8.43 -9.57
N THR A 379 -16.54 -7.36 -8.79
CA THR A 379 -15.99 -7.51 -7.41
C THR A 379 -16.81 -6.86 -6.30
N PHE A 380 -17.92 -6.17 -6.62
CA PHE A 380 -18.77 -5.55 -5.60
C PHE A 380 -20.06 -6.35 -5.37
N GLN A 381 -20.09 -7.14 -4.29
CA GLN A 381 -21.32 -7.51 -3.59
C GLN A 381 -21.45 -6.70 -2.29
N SER A 382 -21.26 -5.37 -2.36
CA SER A 382 -21.64 -4.51 -1.22
C SER A 382 -23.00 -3.89 -1.49
N GLU A 383 -23.86 -3.83 -0.48
CA GLU A 383 -25.21 -3.22 -0.55
C GLU A 383 -25.18 -1.81 -1.13
N LEU A 384 -24.11 -1.04 -0.88
CA LEU A 384 -23.91 0.30 -1.44
C LEU A 384 -23.86 0.31 -2.97
N TYR A 385 -23.29 -0.73 -3.59
CA TYR A 385 -23.27 -0.88 -5.05
C TYR A 385 -24.65 -1.25 -5.60
N ARG A 386 -25.44 -2.06 -4.88
CA ARG A 386 -26.83 -2.36 -5.27
C ARG A 386 -27.71 -1.12 -5.16
N GLU A 387 -27.61 -0.36 -4.08
CA GLU A 387 -28.36 0.88 -3.86
C GLU A 387 -27.99 1.96 -4.89
N GLN A 388 -26.70 2.16 -5.18
CA GLN A 388 -26.26 3.13 -6.18
C GLN A 388 -26.59 2.69 -7.61
N LYS A 389 -26.46 1.39 -7.95
CA LYS A 389 -26.87 0.86 -9.26
C LYS A 389 -28.36 1.05 -9.52
N ILE A 390 -29.22 0.77 -8.53
CA ILE A 390 -30.68 0.98 -8.63
C ILE A 390 -31.01 2.47 -8.81
N LYS A 391 -30.27 3.38 -8.18
CA LYS A 391 -30.48 4.83 -8.32
C LYS A 391 -30.14 5.34 -9.73
N TYR A 392 -29.17 4.74 -10.41
CA TYR A 392 -28.68 5.20 -11.72
C TYR A 392 -29.24 4.42 -12.91
N GLU A 393 -29.74 3.19 -12.74
CA GLU A 393 -30.48 2.46 -13.80
C GLU A 393 -31.88 3.05 -14.04
N ASN A 394 -32.38 3.87 -13.10
CA ASN A 394 -33.67 4.57 -13.18
C ASN A 394 -33.55 6.06 -13.58
N LEU A 395 -32.38 6.50 -14.06
CA LEU A 395 -32.06 7.83 -14.61
C LEU A 395 -31.53 7.70 -16.03
#